data_AF-A0A8T3CJL9-F1
#
_entry.id   AF-A0A8T3CJL9-F1
#
_cell.length_a   1.000
_cell.length_b   1.000
_cell.length_c   1.000
_cell.angle_alpha   90.00
_cell.angle_beta   90.00
_cell.angle_gamma   90.00
#
_symmetry.space_group_name_H-M   'P 1'
#
loop_
_entity.id
_entity.type
_entity.pdbx_description
1 polymer ?
#
loop_
_entity_poly.entity_id
_entity_poly.type
_entity_poly.pdbx_seq_one_letter_code
_entity_poly.pdbx_strand_id
1 'polypeptide(L)'
;MTIPGEEELGVVLVVPPPPQPRRLRLRRELSDLVSVARTGSRTFYAHRTQQQQSSPPGTPSGSTPQDAPCWTLCSLGEGEAGRLANEIPEELVGFTKRTLTRVRPSSVRLDSSNPNPQGYWRGGCQLVALNQQTPGAMLDLHRARFAQNGGCGFVPAARHDAGGGVPPQTLRVKVIGAHGLPKPQGSGSKGEVIDPYVVLELHGVPADCAEQRTRTAAQNQDDPLFDETFEFQVNMPELALLRFVVLDDDYIGDDFIGQYSVAFECLQSGYRNVPLLDLAGEVLPHASLFVHVAITNRRGGGKAQRRGLSVRRGVRRGREYVTLRNTGIKALDDTFRPAGAPLREAADLREETQNATVNFKEQCGLPPVAKLKQCIQSLTTRLQTSEGPPGASLAMREGYPCLEPVGNLPDSTRKLLSAYDTMISAHRQLIENADSVQERISQVHREGMEFHEDLPRLVEKEGLKGRKQSKAVESFTWNITVLKGQSDLLRGAKADAQDSMRQLALACEACGLTTPLDIQYTPHTAPDHSAPCRRGSTAQGNGRI
;
A
#
# COMPACT_ATOMS: atom_id res chain seq x y z
N MET A 1 6.51 19.40 -41.45
CA MET A 1 5.35 19.08 -42.30
C MET A 1 4.45 18.15 -41.51
N THR A 2 3.43 18.71 -40.89
CA THR A 2 2.39 18.02 -40.15
C THR A 2 1.18 17.86 -41.07
N ILE A 3 0.66 16.64 -41.16
CA ILE A 3 -0.65 16.37 -41.79
C ILE A 3 -1.71 16.71 -40.74
N PRO A 4 -2.73 17.53 -41.05
CA PRO A 4 -3.81 17.84 -40.13
C PRO A 4 -4.96 16.83 -40.25
N GLY A 5 -5.55 16.45 -39.11
CA GLY A 5 -6.83 15.75 -39.04
C GLY A 5 -6.75 14.38 -38.35
N GLU A 6 -6.86 14.36 -37.03
CA GLU A 6 -7.46 13.27 -36.25
C GLU A 6 -7.68 13.78 -34.81
N GLU A 7 -8.63 14.70 -34.67
CA GLU A 7 -9.36 14.87 -33.41
C GLU A 7 -10.73 14.21 -33.61
N GLU A 8 -10.85 12.92 -33.28
CA GLU A 8 -12.14 12.31 -32.97
C GLU A 8 -11.95 11.00 -32.18
N LEU A 9 -12.39 11.05 -30.91
CA LEU A 9 -12.91 9.92 -30.13
C LEU A 9 -12.01 8.68 -30.00
N GLY A 10 -11.25 8.65 -28.90
CA GLY A 10 -10.71 7.44 -28.30
C GLY A 10 -11.81 6.49 -27.81
N VAL A 11 -12.48 5.81 -28.72
CA VAL A 11 -13.25 4.60 -28.42
C VAL A 11 -12.28 3.43 -28.62
N VAL A 12 -11.72 2.93 -27.53
CA VAL A 12 -11.09 1.61 -27.54
C VAL A 12 -12.19 0.62 -27.90
N LEU A 13 -12.17 0.15 -29.16
CA LEU A 13 -13.00 -0.96 -29.62
C LEU A 13 -12.62 -2.20 -28.79
N VAL A 14 -13.31 -2.40 -27.67
CA VAL A 14 -13.33 -3.69 -26.97
C VAL A 14 -14.08 -4.63 -27.90
N VAL A 15 -13.35 -5.29 -28.80
CA VAL A 15 -13.89 -6.39 -29.58
C VAL A 15 -14.34 -7.45 -28.57
N PRO A 16 -15.65 -7.75 -28.45
CA PRO A 16 -16.10 -8.79 -27.53
C PRO A 16 -15.40 -10.10 -27.92
N PRO A 17 -14.92 -10.88 -26.94
CA PRO A 17 -14.28 -12.15 -27.25
C PRO A 17 -15.24 -13.00 -28.08
N PRO A 18 -14.75 -13.69 -29.13
CA PRO A 18 -15.62 -14.49 -29.97
C PRO A 18 -16.42 -15.49 -29.11
N PRO A 19 -17.70 -15.73 -29.44
CA PRO A 19 -18.62 -16.54 -28.63
C PRO A 19 -18.15 -18.00 -28.43
N GLN A 20 -17.16 -18.43 -29.21
CA GLN A 20 -16.45 -19.68 -29.00
C GLN A 20 -14.94 -19.44 -29.04
N PRO A 21 -14.16 -20.06 -28.12
CA PRO A 21 -12.71 -20.00 -28.19
C PRO A 21 -12.25 -20.60 -29.53
N ARG A 22 -11.56 -19.79 -30.34
CA ARG A 22 -10.98 -20.25 -31.60
C ARG A 22 -10.01 -21.40 -31.31
N ARG A 23 -10.39 -22.63 -31.67
CA ARG A 23 -9.50 -23.80 -31.61
C ARG A 23 -8.52 -23.73 -32.78
N LEU A 24 -7.42 -23.01 -32.59
CA LEU A 24 -6.31 -23.02 -33.53
C LEU A 24 -5.60 -24.38 -33.44
N ARG A 25 -5.41 -25.06 -34.58
CA ARG A 25 -4.56 -26.26 -34.66
C ARG A 25 -3.12 -25.81 -34.87
N LEU A 26 -2.22 -26.25 -33.99
CA LEU A 26 -0.78 -26.01 -34.13
C LEU A 26 -0.25 -26.82 -35.32
N ARG A 27 0.37 -26.13 -36.28
CA ARG A 27 1.06 -26.76 -37.42
C ARG A 27 2.38 -27.37 -36.95
N ARG A 28 2.79 -28.47 -37.60
CA ARG A 28 3.99 -29.22 -37.22
C ARG A 28 5.23 -28.33 -37.28
N GLU A 29 5.33 -27.50 -38.32
CA GLU A 29 6.44 -26.58 -38.56
C GLU A 29 6.63 -25.59 -37.40
N LEU A 30 5.55 -25.14 -36.77
CA LEU A 30 5.63 -24.29 -35.57
C LEU A 30 5.90 -25.10 -34.30
N SER A 31 5.38 -26.33 -34.21
CA SER A 31 5.63 -27.22 -33.07
C SER A 31 7.10 -27.66 -33.00
N ASP A 32 7.71 -27.95 -34.15
CA ASP A 32 9.08 -28.47 -34.26
C ASP A 32 10.12 -27.38 -33.86
N LEU A 33 9.75 -26.09 -33.89
CA LEU A 33 10.58 -24.99 -33.39
C LEU A 33 10.68 -24.94 -31.85
N VAL A 34 9.74 -25.55 -31.13
CA VAL A 34 9.69 -25.50 -29.66
C VAL A 34 10.50 -26.65 -29.06
N SER A 35 11.81 -26.45 -28.93
CA SER A 35 12.73 -27.41 -28.31
C SER A 35 12.82 -27.25 -26.78
N VAL A 36 12.69 -26.01 -26.29
CA VAL A 36 12.71 -25.61 -24.87
C VAL A 36 11.53 -24.67 -24.61
N ALA A 37 11.02 -24.65 -23.38
CA ALA A 37 9.88 -23.84 -22.94
C ALA A 37 8.53 -24.27 -23.55
N ARG A 38 8.26 -25.58 -23.59
CA ARG A 38 6.94 -26.10 -23.98
C ARG A 38 5.89 -25.65 -22.95
N THR A 39 4.97 -24.81 -23.38
CA THR A 39 3.97 -24.19 -22.50
C THR A 39 2.81 -25.14 -22.20
N GLY A 40 2.42 -25.20 -20.92
CA GLY A 40 1.23 -25.91 -20.48
C GLY A 40 0.41 -25.06 -19.50
N SER A 41 -0.89 -24.92 -19.75
CA SER A 41 -1.78 -24.01 -19.00
C SER A 41 -2.07 -24.44 -17.56
N ARG A 42 -1.58 -25.59 -17.08
CA ARG A 42 -1.90 -26.15 -15.76
C ARG A 42 -0.76 -26.93 -15.12
N THR A 43 0.48 -26.68 -15.52
CA THR A 43 1.65 -27.45 -15.06
C THR A 43 1.83 -27.41 -13.55
N PHE A 44 1.59 -26.26 -12.91
CA PHE A 44 1.66 -26.13 -11.45
C PHE A 44 0.65 -27.05 -10.72
N TYR A 45 -0.64 -27.00 -11.08
CA TYR A 45 -1.65 -27.82 -10.40
C TYR A 45 -1.51 -29.31 -10.72
N ALA A 46 -1.08 -29.67 -11.94
CA ALA A 46 -0.81 -31.06 -12.28
C ALA A 46 0.30 -31.64 -11.40
N HIS A 47 1.38 -30.87 -11.20
CA HIS A 47 2.46 -31.22 -10.29
C HIS A 47 1.97 -31.33 -8.83
N ARG A 48 1.14 -30.38 -8.37
CA ARG A 48 0.54 -30.40 -7.03
C ARG A 48 -0.33 -31.65 -6.79
N THR A 49 -1.19 -32.00 -7.74
CA THR A 49 -2.04 -33.19 -7.66
C THR A 49 -1.21 -34.48 -7.62
N GLN A 50 -0.11 -34.55 -8.38
CA GLN A 50 0.80 -35.70 -8.33
C GLN A 50 1.48 -35.83 -6.95
N GLN A 51 1.96 -34.73 -6.37
CA GLN A 51 2.56 -34.76 -5.02
C GLN A 51 1.56 -35.16 -3.93
N GLN A 52 0.31 -34.72 -4.04
CA GLN A 52 -0.75 -35.09 -3.09
C GLN A 52 -1.17 -36.56 -3.21
N GLN A 53 -1.15 -37.13 -4.43
CA GLN A 53 -1.48 -38.55 -4.65
C GLN A 53 -0.35 -39.51 -4.22
N SER A 54 0.90 -39.06 -4.15
CA SER A 54 2.03 -39.87 -3.64
C SER A 54 2.08 -40.03 -2.11
N SER A 55 1.03 -39.62 -1.38
CA SER A 55 0.95 -39.72 0.08
C SER A 55 -0.17 -40.66 0.56
N PRO A 56 0.09 -41.98 0.64
CA PRO A 56 -0.39 -42.78 1.77
C PRO A 56 0.74 -43.57 2.46
N PRO A 57 0.72 -43.74 3.79
CA PRO A 57 1.66 -44.60 4.50
C PRO A 57 1.21 -46.06 4.34
N GLY A 58 1.98 -46.90 3.63
CA GLY A 58 1.73 -48.34 3.69
C GLY A 58 2.31 -49.25 2.61
N THR A 59 2.81 -48.76 1.48
CA THR A 59 3.29 -49.67 0.42
C THR A 59 4.48 -49.08 -0.34
N PRO A 60 5.60 -49.83 -0.50
CA PRO A 60 6.73 -49.38 -1.28
C PRO A 60 6.42 -49.58 -2.77
N SER A 61 5.63 -48.69 -3.38
CA SER A 61 5.63 -48.55 -4.84
C SER A 61 6.73 -47.57 -5.22
N GLY A 62 7.82 -48.11 -5.78
CA GLY A 62 9.02 -47.39 -6.21
C GLY A 62 8.84 -46.48 -7.44
N SER A 63 7.76 -45.69 -7.50
CA SER A 63 7.61 -44.62 -8.49
C SER A 63 7.84 -43.28 -7.80
N THR A 64 9.07 -42.77 -7.87
CA THR A 64 9.36 -41.35 -7.66
C THR A 64 8.36 -40.51 -8.46
N PRO A 65 7.76 -39.44 -7.89
CA PRO A 65 6.92 -38.53 -8.65
C PRO A 65 7.70 -38.07 -9.90
N GLN A 66 7.13 -38.29 -11.08
CA GLN A 66 7.74 -37.84 -12.33
C GLN A 66 7.69 -36.32 -12.35
N ASP A 67 8.80 -35.69 -11.95
CA ASP A 67 8.97 -34.25 -12.10
C ASP A 67 8.66 -33.82 -13.53
N ALA A 68 8.01 -32.66 -13.67
CA ALA A 68 7.80 -32.07 -14.98
C ALA A 68 9.16 -31.92 -15.68
N PRO A 69 9.26 -32.25 -16.99
CA PRO A 69 10.53 -32.15 -17.67
C PRO A 69 11.08 -30.72 -17.64
N CYS A 70 12.40 -30.58 -17.51
CA CYS A 70 13.07 -29.28 -17.36
C CYS A 70 12.87 -28.32 -18.55
N TRP A 71 12.44 -28.85 -19.71
CA TRP A 71 12.10 -28.07 -20.90
C TRP A 71 10.66 -27.53 -20.92
N THR A 72 9.88 -27.73 -19.85
CA THR A 72 8.53 -27.19 -19.75
C THR A 72 8.51 -25.78 -19.14
N LEU A 73 7.57 -24.95 -19.62
CA LEU A 73 7.34 -23.60 -19.11
C LEU A 73 5.93 -23.52 -18.49
N CYS A 74 5.86 -23.06 -17.24
CA CYS A 74 4.60 -22.66 -16.61
C CYS A 74 4.29 -21.20 -16.94
N SER A 75 3.04 -20.88 -17.30
CA SER A 75 2.62 -19.50 -17.58
C SER A 75 1.38 -19.18 -16.76
N LEU A 76 1.54 -18.31 -15.76
CA LEU A 76 0.53 -17.90 -14.80
C LEU A 76 0.03 -16.50 -15.13
N GLY A 77 -1.28 -16.27 -14.92
CA GLY A 77 -1.83 -14.91 -14.94
C GLY A 77 -1.46 -14.15 -13.66
N GLU A 78 -1.40 -12.81 -13.72
CA GLU A 78 -1.09 -11.94 -12.59
C GLU A 78 -1.84 -12.30 -11.29
N GLY A 79 -3.17 -12.41 -11.35
CA GLY A 79 -4.00 -12.71 -10.18
C GLY A 79 -3.78 -14.13 -9.65
N GLU A 80 -3.50 -15.08 -10.53
CA GLU A 80 -3.19 -16.45 -10.16
C GLU A 80 -1.82 -16.56 -9.48
N ALA A 81 -0.77 -16.00 -10.10
CA ALA A 81 0.56 -15.97 -9.54
C ALA A 81 0.58 -15.22 -8.20
N GLY A 82 -0.18 -14.12 -8.09
CA GLY A 82 -0.32 -13.35 -6.86
C GLY A 82 -0.98 -14.15 -5.75
N ARG A 83 -2.00 -14.94 -6.07
CA ARG A 83 -2.63 -15.86 -5.12
C ARG A 83 -1.66 -16.93 -4.64
N LEU A 84 -0.96 -17.60 -5.56
CA LEU A 84 0.02 -18.65 -5.21
C LEU A 84 1.17 -18.11 -4.36
N ALA A 85 1.70 -16.93 -4.69
CA ALA A 85 2.77 -16.28 -3.93
C ALA A 85 2.36 -15.84 -2.52
N ASN A 86 1.07 -15.64 -2.27
CA ASN A 86 0.56 -15.22 -0.96
C ASN A 86 0.02 -16.39 -0.12
N GLU A 87 -0.71 -17.32 -0.71
CA GLU A 87 -1.36 -18.43 0.00
C GLU A 87 -0.44 -19.62 0.22
N ILE A 88 0.40 -19.96 -0.76
CA ILE A 88 1.26 -21.16 -0.73
C ILE A 88 2.69 -20.87 -1.26
N PRO A 89 3.40 -19.88 -0.69
CA PRO A 89 4.71 -19.44 -1.19
C PRO A 89 5.77 -20.55 -1.22
N GLU A 90 5.77 -21.45 -0.24
CA GLU A 90 6.76 -22.54 -0.15
C GLU A 90 6.61 -23.56 -1.29
N GLU A 91 5.38 -23.93 -1.62
CA GLU A 91 5.09 -24.82 -2.76
C GLU A 91 5.48 -24.16 -4.09
N LEU A 92 5.20 -22.86 -4.24
CA LEU A 92 5.58 -22.10 -5.43
C LEU A 92 7.10 -22.02 -5.59
N VAL A 93 7.85 -21.71 -4.52
CA VAL A 93 9.32 -21.71 -4.53
C VAL A 93 9.87 -23.10 -4.85
N GLY A 94 9.32 -24.16 -4.26
CA GLY A 94 9.72 -25.53 -4.56
C GLY A 94 9.54 -25.89 -6.03
N PHE A 95 8.42 -25.48 -6.62
CA PHE A 95 8.11 -25.68 -8.04
C PHE A 95 9.05 -24.89 -8.97
N THR A 96 9.29 -23.60 -8.67
CA THR A 96 10.08 -22.71 -9.54
C THR A 96 11.56 -23.07 -9.57
N LYS A 97 12.08 -23.82 -8.59
CA LYS A 97 13.45 -24.36 -8.62
C LYS A 97 13.73 -25.27 -9.82
N ARG A 98 12.72 -26.01 -10.30
CA ARG A 98 12.87 -26.99 -11.40
C ARG A 98 12.09 -26.64 -12.66
N THR A 99 11.13 -25.72 -12.55
CA THR A 99 10.27 -25.32 -13.67
C THR A 99 10.35 -23.83 -13.92
N LEU A 100 10.72 -23.45 -15.14
CA LEU A 100 10.70 -22.06 -15.57
C LEU A 100 9.26 -21.55 -15.51
N THR A 101 9.05 -20.41 -14.83
CA THR A 101 7.71 -19.88 -14.57
C THR A 101 7.61 -18.44 -15.05
N ARG A 102 6.63 -18.20 -15.92
CA ARG A 102 6.27 -16.89 -16.47
C ARG A 102 5.04 -16.34 -15.78
N VAL A 103 5.11 -15.07 -15.38
CA VAL A 103 3.95 -14.29 -14.93
C VAL A 103 3.62 -13.28 -16.02
N ARG A 104 2.33 -13.16 -16.36
CA ARG A 104 1.83 -12.20 -17.36
C ARG A 104 0.99 -11.13 -16.68
N PRO A 105 1.14 -9.84 -17.05
CA PRO A 105 0.23 -8.79 -16.62
C PRO A 105 -1.23 -9.16 -16.93
N SER A 106 -2.13 -8.75 -16.05
CA SER A 106 -3.56 -8.99 -16.24
C SER A 106 -4.07 -8.26 -17.48
N SER A 107 -4.95 -8.93 -18.24
CA SER A 107 -5.61 -8.31 -19.40
C SER A 107 -6.54 -7.15 -19.02
N VAL A 108 -6.87 -6.98 -17.73
CA VAL A 108 -7.67 -5.86 -17.24
C VAL A 108 -6.87 -4.56 -17.10
N ARG A 109 -5.54 -4.62 -17.22
CA ARG A 109 -4.66 -3.44 -17.23
C ARG A 109 -4.68 -2.78 -18.60
N LEU A 110 -5.83 -2.19 -18.94
CA LEU A 110 -6.08 -1.55 -20.24
C LEU A 110 -5.13 -0.37 -20.50
N ASP A 111 -4.65 0.26 -19.44
CA ASP A 111 -3.66 1.35 -19.44
C ASP A 111 -2.21 0.86 -19.56
N SER A 112 -1.99 -0.46 -19.72
CA SER A 112 -0.66 -1.08 -19.68
C SER A 112 0.11 -0.84 -18.39
N SER A 113 -0.56 -0.55 -17.27
CA SER A 113 0.09 -0.48 -15.95
C SER A 113 0.86 -1.77 -15.63
N ASN A 114 1.84 -1.67 -14.73
CA ASN A 114 2.70 -2.78 -14.37
C ASN A 114 2.34 -3.37 -13.00
N PRO A 115 2.29 -4.72 -12.86
CA PRO A 115 2.18 -5.34 -11.54
C PRO A 115 3.51 -5.22 -10.78
N ASN A 116 3.46 -5.35 -9.45
CA ASN A 116 4.68 -5.33 -8.65
C ASN A 116 5.48 -6.63 -8.84
N PRO A 117 6.69 -6.55 -9.45
CA PRO A 117 7.45 -7.76 -9.78
C PRO A 117 8.03 -8.47 -8.54
N GLN A 118 8.21 -7.75 -7.42
CA GLN A 118 8.81 -8.33 -6.21
C GLN A 118 8.01 -9.47 -5.61
N GLY A 119 6.67 -9.38 -5.65
CA GLY A 119 5.79 -10.42 -5.15
C GLY A 119 6.01 -11.77 -5.84
N TYR A 120 6.39 -11.75 -7.12
CA TYR A 120 6.62 -12.96 -7.92
C TYR A 120 8.07 -13.45 -7.82
N TRP A 121 9.06 -12.56 -7.77
CA TRP A 121 10.46 -12.95 -7.57
C TRP A 121 10.68 -13.65 -6.23
N ARG A 122 9.97 -13.23 -5.18
CA ARG A 122 9.93 -13.96 -3.89
C ARG A 122 9.46 -15.41 -4.04
N GLY A 123 8.54 -15.67 -4.97
CA GLY A 123 8.09 -17.03 -5.30
C GLY A 123 9.05 -17.81 -6.21
N GLY A 124 10.20 -17.22 -6.58
CA GLY A 124 11.15 -17.79 -7.51
C GLY A 124 10.75 -17.71 -8.99
N CYS A 125 9.65 -17.02 -9.32
CA CYS A 125 9.23 -16.83 -10.71
C CYS A 125 10.29 -16.02 -11.48
N GLN A 126 10.82 -16.58 -12.56
CA GLN A 126 11.97 -16.00 -13.28
C GLN A 126 11.51 -15.04 -14.38
N LEU A 127 10.45 -15.40 -15.12
CA LEU A 127 9.97 -14.66 -16.28
C LEU A 127 8.78 -13.77 -15.90
N VAL A 128 9.02 -12.77 -15.07
CA VAL A 128 8.00 -11.78 -14.67
C VAL A 128 7.88 -10.72 -15.76
N ALA A 129 6.91 -10.87 -16.66
CA ALA A 129 6.75 -9.95 -17.78
C ALA A 129 6.12 -8.62 -17.31
N LEU A 130 6.73 -7.52 -17.74
CA LEU A 130 6.25 -6.15 -17.53
C LEU A 130 6.08 -5.44 -18.89
N ASN A 131 5.19 -4.46 -18.93
CA ASN A 131 4.97 -3.53 -20.03
C ASN A 131 6.09 -2.48 -20.03
N GLN A 132 7.10 -2.69 -20.89
CA GLN A 132 8.28 -1.80 -20.99
C GLN A 132 7.94 -0.39 -21.46
N GLN A 133 6.82 -0.23 -22.18
CA GLN A 133 6.32 1.05 -22.69
C GLN A 133 5.70 1.94 -21.60
N THR A 134 5.48 1.41 -20.39
CA THR A 134 4.83 2.12 -19.29
C THR A 134 5.83 2.32 -18.16
N PRO A 135 6.44 3.52 -18.07
CA PRO A 135 7.41 3.79 -17.02
C PRO A 135 6.78 3.91 -15.63
N GLY A 136 7.63 3.97 -14.61
CA GLY A 136 7.23 4.10 -13.21
C GLY A 136 7.90 3.08 -12.31
N ALA A 137 7.56 3.15 -11.01
CA ALA A 137 8.27 2.43 -9.95
C ALA A 137 8.48 0.94 -10.21
N MET A 138 7.49 0.24 -10.79
CA MET A 138 7.62 -1.21 -11.05
C MET A 138 8.67 -1.52 -12.13
N LEU A 139 8.80 -0.64 -13.14
CA LEU A 139 9.83 -0.77 -14.17
C LEU A 139 11.21 -0.34 -13.64
N ASP A 140 11.26 0.65 -12.74
CA ASP A 140 12.48 1.07 -12.04
C ASP A 140 13.08 -0.10 -11.26
N LEU A 141 12.26 -0.80 -10.47
CA LEU A 141 12.68 -1.99 -9.70
C LEU A 141 13.14 -3.13 -10.61
N HIS A 142 12.47 -3.33 -11.75
CA HIS A 142 12.88 -4.31 -12.76
C HIS A 142 14.25 -3.97 -13.33
N ARG A 143 14.46 -2.74 -13.78
CA ARG A 143 15.76 -2.29 -14.30
C ARG A 143 16.87 -2.43 -13.25
N ALA A 144 16.61 -2.02 -12.02
CA ALA A 144 17.57 -2.15 -10.92
C ALA A 144 17.96 -3.61 -10.62
N ARG A 145 16.99 -4.52 -10.63
CA ARG A 145 17.27 -5.95 -10.46
C ARG A 145 18.15 -6.45 -11.60
N PHE A 146 17.82 -6.14 -12.85
CA PHE A 146 18.52 -6.66 -14.02
C PHE A 146 19.79 -5.89 -14.41
N ALA A 147 20.08 -4.75 -13.77
CA ALA A 147 21.38 -4.07 -13.85
C ALA A 147 22.51 -4.89 -13.20
N GLN A 148 22.16 -5.81 -12.29
CA GLN A 148 23.08 -6.80 -11.76
C GLN A 148 23.69 -7.65 -12.89
N ASN A 149 24.81 -8.30 -12.59
CA ASN A 149 25.48 -9.22 -13.52
C ASN A 149 25.76 -8.59 -14.90
N GLY A 150 26.21 -7.32 -14.88
CA GLY A 150 26.57 -6.56 -16.08
C GLY A 150 25.40 -6.24 -17.01
N GLY A 151 24.16 -6.27 -16.53
CA GLY A 151 23.00 -5.90 -17.35
C GLY A 151 22.58 -6.95 -18.36
N CYS A 152 23.07 -8.20 -18.26
CA CYS A 152 22.88 -9.22 -19.30
C CYS A 152 21.45 -9.81 -19.38
N GLY A 153 20.54 -9.37 -18.51
CA GLY A 153 19.16 -9.88 -18.43
C GLY A 153 19.00 -11.15 -17.59
N PHE A 154 20.08 -11.69 -17.01
CA PHE A 154 20.05 -12.85 -16.12
C PHE A 154 20.69 -12.53 -14.77
N VAL A 155 19.91 -12.67 -13.70
CA VAL A 155 20.38 -12.50 -12.32
C VAL A 155 20.48 -13.88 -11.67
N PRO A 156 21.66 -14.28 -11.15
CA PRO A 156 21.82 -15.55 -10.46
C PRO A 156 20.80 -15.71 -9.33
N ALA A 157 20.25 -16.92 -9.18
CA ALA A 157 19.35 -17.21 -8.08
C ALA A 157 20.09 -17.16 -6.73
N ALA A 158 19.41 -16.61 -5.72
CA ALA A 158 19.78 -16.68 -4.32
C ALA A 158 20.07 -18.14 -3.92
N ARG A 159 21.25 -18.43 -3.35
CA ARG A 159 21.69 -19.81 -3.03
C ARG A 159 20.96 -20.34 -1.79
N HIS A 160 19.69 -20.69 -1.93
CA HIS A 160 18.85 -21.15 -0.81
C HIS A 160 19.08 -22.62 -0.37
N ASP A 161 19.80 -23.43 -1.14
CA ASP A 161 19.79 -24.89 -0.97
C ASP A 161 20.84 -25.48 0.00
N ALA A 162 21.55 -24.66 0.79
CA ALA A 162 22.54 -25.18 1.74
C ALA A 162 22.73 -24.31 2.98
N GLY A 163 21.67 -24.08 3.78
CA GLY A 163 21.79 -23.53 5.15
C GLY A 163 22.58 -22.22 5.29
N GLY A 164 22.72 -21.44 4.21
CA GLY A 164 23.73 -20.39 4.06
C GLY A 164 23.20 -19.13 3.38
N GLY A 165 21.95 -18.76 3.64
CA GLY A 165 21.44 -17.45 3.22
C GLY A 165 22.27 -16.31 3.85
N VAL A 166 22.37 -15.18 3.14
CA VAL A 166 23.04 -13.99 3.68
C VAL A 166 22.38 -13.61 5.02
N PRO A 167 23.15 -13.45 6.11
CA PRO A 167 22.56 -13.11 7.41
C PRO A 167 21.88 -11.75 7.33
N PRO A 168 20.84 -11.49 8.13
CA PRO A 168 20.22 -10.18 8.19
C PRO A 168 21.24 -9.07 8.47
N GLN A 169 21.09 -7.96 7.75
CA GLN A 169 21.98 -6.82 7.79
C GLN A 169 21.23 -5.55 8.19
N THR A 170 21.98 -4.58 8.71
CA THR A 170 21.46 -3.23 8.96
C THR A 170 22.07 -2.28 7.93
N LEU A 171 21.20 -1.62 7.18
CA LEU A 171 21.54 -0.60 6.21
C LEU A 171 21.29 0.77 6.81
N ARG A 172 22.32 1.60 6.81
CA ARG A 172 22.24 3.01 7.24
C ARG A 172 22.57 3.89 6.04
N VAL A 173 21.64 4.75 5.66
CA VAL A 173 21.79 5.68 4.54
C VAL A 173 21.66 7.09 5.07
N LYS A 174 22.73 7.88 4.93
CA LYS A 174 22.68 9.32 5.19
C LYS A 174 22.51 10.05 3.86
N VAL A 175 21.38 10.71 3.66
CA VAL A 175 21.17 11.63 2.55
C VAL A 175 21.75 12.98 2.95
N ILE A 176 22.80 13.41 2.27
CA ILE A 176 23.55 14.61 2.65
C ILE A 176 22.98 15.80 1.87
N GLY A 177 22.95 15.72 0.55
CA GLY A 177 22.43 16.77 -0.32
C GLY A 177 22.15 16.26 -1.73
N ALA A 178 21.73 17.15 -2.62
CA ALA A 178 21.66 16.91 -4.06
C ALA A 178 22.40 18.00 -4.83
N HIS A 179 22.66 17.75 -6.11
CA HIS A 179 23.30 18.69 -7.04
C HIS A 179 22.56 18.65 -8.38
N GLY A 180 22.37 19.82 -9.00
CA GLY A 180 21.89 19.93 -10.38
C GLY A 180 20.48 19.37 -10.63
N LEU A 181 19.57 19.49 -9.66
CA LEU A 181 18.20 19.00 -9.81
C LEU A 181 17.44 19.80 -10.88
N PRO A 182 16.89 19.16 -11.93
CA PRO A 182 16.09 19.85 -12.93
C PRO A 182 14.71 20.19 -12.37
N LYS A 183 14.05 21.16 -13.00
CA LYS A 183 12.62 21.37 -12.77
C LYS A 183 11.82 20.18 -13.32
N PRO A 184 10.79 19.72 -12.61
CA PRO A 184 9.87 18.71 -13.14
C PRO A 184 9.28 19.11 -14.50
N GLN A 185 9.08 18.14 -15.39
CA GLN A 185 8.47 18.41 -16.70
C GLN A 185 7.00 18.85 -16.55
N GLY A 186 6.60 19.93 -17.23
CA GLY A 186 5.23 20.47 -17.12
C GLY A 186 5.05 21.56 -16.06
N SER A 187 6.11 21.89 -15.30
CA SER A 187 6.12 22.97 -14.28
C SER A 187 6.20 24.40 -14.84
N GLY A 188 6.01 24.60 -16.16
CA GLY A 188 6.23 25.90 -16.83
C GLY A 188 5.37 27.08 -16.33
N SER A 189 4.32 26.80 -15.54
CA SER A 189 3.46 27.79 -14.89
C SER A 189 3.68 27.89 -13.37
N LYS A 190 4.57 27.08 -12.79
CA LYS A 190 4.74 26.87 -11.35
C LYS A 190 6.14 27.34 -10.88
N GLY A 191 6.27 28.61 -10.51
CA GLY A 191 7.43 29.16 -9.81
C GLY A 191 8.80 28.99 -10.49
N GLU A 192 9.84 29.63 -9.93
CA GLU A 192 11.21 29.44 -10.41
C GLU A 192 12.03 28.44 -9.60
N VAL A 193 11.55 28.04 -8.42
CA VAL A 193 12.33 27.36 -7.39
C VAL A 193 11.62 26.07 -7.03
N ILE A 194 12.37 24.97 -7.01
CA ILE A 194 11.91 23.66 -6.52
C ILE A 194 12.09 23.59 -5.00
N ASP A 195 11.21 22.83 -4.35
CA ASP A 195 11.20 22.48 -2.93
C ASP A 195 11.49 20.98 -2.79
N PRO A 196 12.73 20.51 -3.03
CA PRO A 196 12.99 19.10 -3.20
C PRO A 196 13.01 18.37 -1.85
N TYR A 197 12.55 17.12 -1.86
CA TYR A 197 12.76 16.15 -0.80
C TYR A 197 13.06 14.76 -1.37
N VAL A 198 13.67 13.89 -0.56
CA VAL A 198 14.09 12.55 -0.98
C VAL A 198 13.33 11.49 -0.23
N VAL A 199 12.70 10.56 -0.95
CA VAL A 199 12.09 9.33 -0.43
C VAL A 199 13.04 8.17 -0.65
N LEU A 200 13.25 7.37 0.40
CA LEU A 200 13.97 6.11 0.38
C LEU A 200 12.97 4.99 0.57
N GLU A 201 12.79 4.19 -0.47
CA GLU A 201 11.93 3.03 -0.47
C GLU A 201 12.80 1.77 -0.48
N LEU A 202 12.71 0.97 0.58
CA LEU A 202 13.27 -0.37 0.61
C LEU A 202 12.19 -1.35 0.15
N HIS A 203 12.48 -2.08 -0.93
CA HIS A 203 11.59 -3.08 -1.53
C HIS A 203 12.19 -4.46 -1.37
N GLY A 204 11.42 -5.46 -0.94
CA GLY A 204 11.93 -6.81 -0.74
C GLY A 204 10.86 -7.79 -0.30
N VAL A 205 11.21 -8.68 0.62
CA VAL A 205 10.20 -9.43 1.36
C VAL A 205 9.34 -8.47 2.21
N PRO A 206 8.07 -8.81 2.53
CA PRO A 206 7.19 -7.91 3.27
C PRO A 206 7.76 -7.39 4.61
N ALA A 207 8.65 -8.16 5.24
CA ALA A 207 9.33 -7.77 6.49
C ALA A 207 10.41 -6.69 6.31
N ASP A 208 10.93 -6.52 5.09
CA ASP A 208 11.97 -5.55 4.74
C ASP A 208 11.38 -4.27 4.14
N CYS A 209 10.14 -4.33 3.63
CA CYS A 209 9.50 -3.20 2.98
C CYS A 209 9.36 -2.00 3.93
N ALA A 210 9.93 -0.86 3.55
CA ALA A 210 9.90 0.36 4.34
C ALA A 210 10.01 1.58 3.44
N GLU A 211 9.40 2.68 3.85
CA GLU A 211 9.48 3.97 3.18
C GLU A 211 9.80 5.04 4.23
N GLN A 212 10.82 5.85 3.96
CA GLN A 212 11.21 6.97 4.80
C GLN A 212 11.54 8.17 3.90
N ARG A 213 11.23 9.39 4.34
CA ARG A 213 11.53 10.61 3.58
C ARG A 213 12.34 11.60 4.39
N THR A 214 13.15 12.39 3.70
CA THR A 214 13.75 13.60 4.27
C THR A 214 12.67 14.66 4.48
N ARG A 215 13.03 15.69 5.24
CA ARG A 215 12.37 16.98 5.16
C ARG A 215 12.65 17.60 3.80
N THR A 216 11.74 18.48 3.41
CA THR A 216 11.89 19.39 2.29
C THR A 216 13.06 20.32 2.54
N ALA A 217 13.97 20.42 1.57
CA ALA A 217 15.08 21.36 1.64
C ALA A 217 14.56 22.80 1.60
N ALA A 218 15.29 23.74 2.21
CA ALA A 218 14.87 25.14 2.24
C ALA A 218 15.04 25.81 0.86
N GLN A 219 14.07 26.66 0.47
CA GLN A 219 14.02 27.39 -0.80
C GLN A 219 15.35 28.12 -1.15
N ASN A 220 15.72 28.06 -2.44
CA ASN A 220 16.83 28.76 -3.12
C ASN A 220 18.25 28.15 -3.00
N GLN A 221 18.38 26.84 -3.13
CA GLN A 221 19.70 26.21 -3.28
C GLN A 221 19.73 25.39 -4.57
N ASP A 222 20.65 25.71 -5.47
CA ASP A 222 21.02 24.82 -6.59
C ASP A 222 21.49 23.45 -6.06
N ASP A 223 21.97 23.44 -4.80
CA ASP A 223 22.51 22.31 -4.06
C ASP A 223 21.78 22.10 -2.72
N PRO A 224 20.56 21.52 -2.72
CA PRO A 224 19.79 21.35 -1.50
C PRO A 224 20.50 20.44 -0.49
N LEU A 225 20.55 20.87 0.77
CA LEU A 225 21.10 20.10 1.88
C LEU A 225 19.98 19.46 2.72
N PHE A 226 20.08 18.14 2.93
CA PHE A 226 19.17 17.36 3.77
C PHE A 226 19.81 16.99 5.11
N ASP A 227 21.03 16.43 5.07
CA ASP A 227 21.80 15.94 6.23
C ASP A 227 21.05 14.96 7.16
N GLU A 228 20.19 14.10 6.61
CA GLU A 228 19.36 13.16 7.37
C GLU A 228 19.83 11.71 7.23
N THR A 229 19.68 10.92 8.30
CA THR A 229 20.12 9.52 8.33
C THR A 229 18.97 8.56 8.63
N PHE A 230 18.83 7.57 7.77
CA PHE A 230 17.82 6.53 7.81
C PHE A 230 18.47 5.18 8.12
N GLU A 231 17.76 4.32 8.82
CA GLU A 231 18.21 2.98 9.15
C GLU A 231 17.13 1.96 8.80
N PHE A 232 17.54 0.89 8.12
CA PHE A 232 16.69 -0.19 7.65
C PHE A 232 17.22 -1.53 8.13
N GLN A 233 16.31 -2.40 8.55
CA GLN A 233 16.62 -3.78 8.91
C GLN A 233 16.29 -4.66 7.70
N VAL A 234 17.30 -5.31 7.13
CA VAL A 234 17.18 -6.10 5.90
C VAL A 234 17.35 -7.56 6.25
N ASN A 235 16.25 -8.30 6.26
CA ASN A 235 16.22 -9.72 6.60
C ASN A 235 16.65 -10.60 5.42
N MET A 236 16.34 -10.19 4.18
CA MET A 236 16.72 -10.92 2.97
C MET A 236 17.41 -10.00 1.95
N PRO A 237 18.70 -9.65 2.17
CA PRO A 237 19.51 -8.82 1.28
C PRO A 237 19.43 -9.20 -0.21
N GLU A 238 19.45 -10.50 -0.50
CA GLU A 238 19.44 -11.05 -1.86
C GLU A 238 18.15 -10.71 -2.67
N LEU A 239 17.06 -10.35 -1.98
CA LEU A 239 15.82 -9.90 -2.60
C LEU A 239 15.55 -8.40 -2.41
N ALA A 240 16.40 -7.67 -1.68
CA ALA A 240 16.16 -6.28 -1.36
C ALA A 240 16.65 -5.35 -2.49
N LEU A 241 15.88 -4.29 -2.76
CA LEU A 241 16.22 -3.17 -3.65
C LEU A 241 15.99 -1.87 -2.87
N LEU A 242 16.93 -0.94 -2.94
CA LEU A 242 16.76 0.42 -2.44
C LEU A 242 16.44 1.34 -3.61
N ARG A 243 15.36 2.11 -3.50
CA ARG A 243 14.95 3.12 -4.46
C ARG A 243 14.98 4.49 -3.82
N PHE A 244 15.74 5.39 -4.42
CA PHE A 244 15.76 6.82 -4.12
C PHE A 244 14.78 7.51 -5.06
N VAL A 245 13.92 8.38 -4.54
CA VAL A 245 13.01 9.21 -5.32
C VAL A 245 13.19 10.64 -4.88
N VAL A 246 13.38 11.54 -5.82
CA VAL A 246 13.43 12.97 -5.58
C VAL A 246 12.15 13.57 -6.12
N LEU A 247 11.44 14.26 -5.25
CA LEU A 247 10.15 14.87 -5.52
C LEU A 247 10.23 16.35 -5.15
N ASP A 248 9.44 17.16 -5.84
CA ASP A 248 9.20 18.56 -5.51
C ASP A 248 7.97 18.63 -4.57
N ASP A 249 8.13 19.14 -3.35
CA ASP A 249 7.08 19.25 -2.32
C ASP A 249 6.08 20.34 -2.70
N ASP A 250 5.13 19.96 -3.55
CA ASP A 250 4.21 20.87 -4.19
C ASP A 250 2.84 20.84 -3.49
N TYR A 251 2.15 21.98 -3.47
CA TYR A 251 0.86 22.09 -2.78
C TYR A 251 -0.24 21.18 -3.38
N ILE A 252 -0.10 20.75 -4.63
CA ILE A 252 -1.07 19.91 -5.35
C ILE A 252 -0.34 18.71 -5.96
N GLY A 253 0.03 17.76 -5.09
CA GLY A 253 0.70 16.54 -5.49
C GLY A 253 2.17 16.78 -5.84
N ASP A 254 3.02 15.90 -5.35
CA ASP A 254 4.45 16.12 -5.46
C ASP A 254 4.94 15.78 -6.87
N ASP A 255 5.64 16.71 -7.49
CA ASP A 255 6.09 16.55 -8.87
C ASP A 255 7.38 15.71 -8.89
N PHE A 256 7.43 14.74 -9.81
CA PHE A 256 8.58 13.86 -9.94
C PHE A 256 9.78 14.59 -10.56
N ILE A 257 10.92 14.57 -9.87
CA ILE A 257 12.19 15.10 -10.39
C ILE A 257 13.04 13.98 -10.96
N GLY A 258 13.28 12.92 -10.18
CA GLY A 258 14.14 11.82 -10.60
C GLY A 258 14.16 10.65 -9.62
N GLN A 259 14.68 9.52 -10.06
CA GLN A 259 14.84 8.33 -9.21
C GLN A 259 16.13 7.57 -9.51
N TYR A 260 16.55 6.76 -8.55
CA TYR A 260 17.56 5.74 -8.78
C TYR A 260 17.26 4.51 -7.95
N SER A 261 17.26 3.35 -8.58
CA SER A 261 16.97 2.08 -7.93
C SER A 261 18.18 1.14 -8.04
N VAL A 262 18.54 0.48 -6.94
CA VAL A 262 19.72 -0.39 -6.87
C VAL A 262 19.46 -1.63 -6.02
N ALA A 263 19.92 -2.78 -6.49
CA ALA A 263 19.88 -4.02 -5.70
C ALA A 263 20.77 -3.89 -4.46
N PHE A 264 20.33 -4.40 -3.33
CA PHE A 264 21.05 -4.28 -2.06
C PHE A 264 22.48 -4.83 -2.16
N GLU A 265 22.66 -5.98 -2.82
CA GLU A 265 23.97 -6.61 -3.04
C GLU A 265 24.92 -5.77 -3.92
N CYS A 266 24.39 -4.76 -4.61
CA CYS A 266 25.18 -3.81 -5.42
C CYS A 266 25.43 -2.47 -4.70
N LEU A 267 24.91 -2.26 -3.49
CA LEU A 267 25.18 -1.05 -2.72
C LEU A 267 26.64 -1.00 -2.29
N GLN A 268 27.31 0.09 -2.66
CA GLN A 268 28.68 0.34 -2.22
C GLN A 268 28.69 1.22 -0.98
N SER A 269 29.33 0.76 0.10
CA SER A 269 29.49 1.55 1.34
C SER A 269 30.40 2.77 1.15
N GLY A 270 30.32 3.72 2.07
CA GLY A 270 31.04 5.00 2.07
C GLY A 270 30.25 6.14 1.43
N TYR A 271 30.94 7.24 1.12
CA TYR A 271 30.38 8.38 0.41
C TYR A 271 30.21 8.07 -1.08
N ARG A 272 29.02 8.31 -1.62
CA ARG A 272 28.65 7.98 -3.00
C ARG A 272 27.81 9.10 -3.62
N ASN A 273 28.01 9.31 -4.91
CA ASN A 273 27.08 10.07 -5.74
C ASN A 273 26.12 9.08 -6.41
N VAL A 274 24.82 9.31 -6.24
CA VAL A 274 23.76 8.53 -6.86
C VAL A 274 23.25 9.33 -8.06
N PRO A 275 23.53 8.91 -9.31
CA PRO A 275 23.03 9.61 -10.49
C PRO A 275 21.51 9.46 -10.56
N LEU A 276 20.79 10.54 -10.86
CA LEU A 276 19.33 10.47 -10.98
C LEU A 276 18.93 10.11 -12.41
N LEU A 277 17.86 9.33 -12.53
CA LEU A 277 17.21 8.97 -13.78
C LEU A 277 15.86 9.66 -13.86
N ASP A 278 15.43 10.01 -15.06
CA ASP A 278 14.09 10.53 -15.31
C ASP A 278 13.03 9.42 -15.25
N LEU A 279 11.78 9.78 -15.56
CA LEU A 279 10.66 8.85 -15.56
C LEU A 279 10.85 7.73 -16.61
N ALA A 280 11.47 8.03 -17.76
CA ALA A 280 11.75 7.06 -18.81
C ALA A 280 12.91 6.13 -18.45
N GLY A 281 13.70 6.46 -17.42
CA GLY A 281 14.89 5.75 -16.96
C GLY A 281 16.18 6.21 -17.61
N GLU A 282 16.16 7.36 -18.27
CA GLU A 282 17.34 7.98 -18.87
C GLU A 282 18.08 8.83 -17.84
N VAL A 283 19.41 8.92 -17.97
CA VAL A 283 20.24 9.68 -17.01
C VAL A 283 19.92 11.16 -17.11
N LEU A 284 19.57 11.78 -15.97
CA LEU A 284 19.45 13.22 -15.85
C LEU A 284 20.86 13.85 -15.82
N PRO A 285 21.23 14.67 -16.82
CA PRO A 285 22.56 15.27 -16.86
C PRO A 285 22.81 16.14 -15.63
N HIS A 286 23.96 15.94 -14.97
CA HIS A 286 24.41 16.72 -13.82
C HIS A 286 23.55 16.61 -12.55
N ALA A 287 22.49 15.80 -12.56
CA ALA A 287 21.61 15.60 -11.40
C ALA A 287 22.06 14.38 -10.56
N SER A 288 22.37 14.60 -9.28
CA SER A 288 22.77 13.49 -8.39
C SER A 288 22.46 13.75 -6.91
N LEU A 289 22.33 12.68 -6.13
CA LEU A 289 22.31 12.74 -4.66
C LEU A 289 23.70 12.42 -4.11
N PHE A 290 24.14 13.19 -3.11
CA PHE A 290 25.31 12.85 -2.32
C PHE A 290 24.86 12.13 -1.04
N VAL A 291 25.31 10.89 -0.88
CA VAL A 291 24.89 10.01 0.22
C VAL A 291 26.08 9.35 0.89
N HIS A 292 25.89 8.91 2.14
CA HIS A 292 26.80 7.98 2.81
C HIS A 292 26.06 6.69 3.16
N VAL A 293 26.58 5.56 2.67
CA VAL A 293 26.01 4.23 2.88
C VAL A 293 26.87 3.44 3.86
N ALA A 294 26.27 2.82 4.86
CA ALA A 294 26.93 1.87 5.75
C ALA A 294 26.10 0.61 5.91
N ILE A 295 26.75 -0.55 5.80
CA ILE A 295 26.12 -1.86 5.90
C ILE A 295 26.83 -2.64 7.00
N THR A 296 26.07 -3.22 7.94
CA THR A 296 26.62 -3.97 9.08
C THR A 296 25.92 -5.33 9.26
N ASN A 297 26.71 -6.37 9.53
CA ASN A 297 26.20 -7.73 9.79
C ASN A 297 25.75 -7.86 11.26
N ARG A 298 24.62 -8.51 11.53
CA ARG A 298 24.09 -8.73 12.89
C ARG A 298 24.89 -9.70 13.80
N ARG A 299 26.18 -9.99 13.55
CA ARG A 299 27.00 -10.89 14.40
C ARG A 299 27.84 -10.19 15.50
N GLY A 300 27.45 -9.00 15.94
CA GLY A 300 27.97 -8.39 17.17
C GLY A 300 26.97 -8.60 18.31
N GLY A 301 27.27 -9.51 19.25
CA GLY A 301 26.43 -9.88 20.39
C GLY A 301 26.21 -8.75 21.42
N GLY A 302 25.55 -7.67 21.00
CA GLY A 302 24.91 -6.72 21.88
C GLY A 302 23.48 -7.18 22.17
N LYS A 303 23.04 -7.08 23.42
CA LYS A 303 21.63 -7.27 23.81
C LYS A 303 20.73 -6.56 22.79
N ALA A 304 19.67 -7.23 22.32
CA ALA A 304 18.66 -6.63 21.46
C ALA A 304 18.21 -5.31 22.10
N GLN A 305 18.70 -4.19 21.58
CA GLN A 305 18.25 -2.92 22.09
C GLN A 305 16.83 -2.77 21.59
N ARG A 306 15.87 -2.85 22.52
CA ARG A 306 14.52 -2.33 22.31
C ARG A 306 14.68 -0.90 21.82
N ARG A 307 14.65 -0.71 20.51
CA ARG A 307 14.39 0.58 19.89
C ARG A 307 13.13 0.35 19.09
N GLY A 308 12.02 0.74 19.71
CA GLY A 308 10.79 0.95 18.98
C GLY A 308 11.03 1.94 17.86
N LEU A 309 10.08 1.98 16.93
CA LEU A 309 9.87 3.08 16.00
C LEU A 309 10.15 4.39 16.72
N SER A 310 11.35 4.95 16.53
CA SER A 310 11.68 6.27 17.05
C SER A 310 11.17 7.29 16.03
N VAL A 311 9.85 7.44 15.97
CA VAL A 311 9.34 8.79 16.20
C VAL A 311 9.76 9.09 17.63
N ARG A 312 10.70 10.03 17.80
CA ARG A 312 11.26 10.45 19.08
C ARG A 312 10.20 10.44 20.20
N ARG A 313 10.25 9.48 21.12
CA ARG A 313 9.86 9.74 22.51
C ARG A 313 11.07 10.34 23.20
N GLY A 314 11.08 11.67 23.33
CA GLY A 314 12.17 12.31 24.04
C GLY A 314 12.26 13.83 24.02
N VAL A 315 11.21 14.57 23.67
CA VAL A 315 10.95 15.91 24.23
C VAL A 315 9.43 16.06 24.22
N ARG A 316 8.80 16.46 25.33
CA ARG A 316 7.46 17.08 25.28
C ARG A 316 7.58 18.38 24.46
N ARG A 317 7.63 18.28 23.15
CA ARG A 317 7.20 19.36 22.25
C ARG A 317 5.73 19.07 22.01
N GLY A 318 4.89 20.08 22.25
CA GLY A 318 3.43 19.94 22.19
C GLY A 318 2.99 19.29 20.88
N ARG A 319 1.87 18.56 20.93
CA ARG A 319 1.20 17.98 19.77
C ARG A 319 1.08 19.07 18.70
N GLU A 320 1.68 18.84 17.53
CA GLU A 320 1.78 19.85 16.47
C GLU A 320 0.53 19.73 15.60
N TYR A 321 -0.40 20.65 15.80
CA TYR A 321 -1.68 20.66 15.11
C TYR A 321 -1.58 21.46 13.81
N VAL A 322 -2.30 21.01 12.78
CA VAL A 322 -2.49 21.81 11.57
C VAL A 322 -3.25 23.09 11.96
N THR A 323 -2.66 24.24 11.68
CA THR A 323 -3.26 25.55 11.94
C THR A 323 -3.56 26.26 10.63
N LEU A 324 -4.68 26.99 10.61
CA LEU A 324 -5.01 27.90 9.51
C LEU A 324 -4.08 29.12 9.52
N ARG A 325 -3.75 29.62 8.33
CA ARG A 325 -2.92 30.80 8.11
C ARG A 325 -3.77 32.07 8.27
N ASN A 326 -3.16 33.13 8.80
CA ASN A 326 -3.78 34.44 8.86
C ASN A 326 -3.77 35.07 7.47
N THR A 327 -4.95 35.37 6.94
CA THR A 327 -5.12 35.97 5.61
C THR A 327 -4.81 37.47 5.63
N GLY A 328 -4.96 38.13 6.79
CA GLY A 328 -4.81 39.57 6.91
C GLY A 328 -6.08 40.32 6.48
N ILE A 329 -7.17 39.60 6.21
CA ILE A 329 -8.50 40.14 5.89
C ILE A 329 -9.41 39.76 7.05
N LYS A 330 -9.85 40.75 7.82
CA LYS A 330 -10.55 40.53 9.08
C LYS A 330 -11.78 39.63 8.94
N ALA A 331 -12.58 39.82 7.90
CA ALA A 331 -13.77 39.01 7.63
C ALA A 331 -13.43 37.52 7.46
N LEU A 332 -12.38 37.20 6.69
CA LEU A 332 -11.94 35.82 6.46
C LEU A 332 -11.33 35.20 7.72
N ASP A 333 -10.50 35.97 8.44
CA ASP A 333 -9.86 35.49 9.66
C ASP A 333 -10.90 35.25 10.78
N ASP A 334 -11.97 36.04 10.81
CA ASP A 334 -13.12 35.82 11.69
C ASP A 334 -13.89 34.54 11.32
N THR A 335 -14.12 34.29 10.03
CA THR A 335 -14.78 33.07 9.52
C THR A 335 -13.96 31.80 9.78
N PHE A 336 -12.63 31.85 9.62
CA PHE A 336 -11.77 30.67 9.81
C PHE A 336 -11.47 30.35 11.28
N ARG A 337 -11.57 31.32 12.19
CA ARG A 337 -11.25 31.15 13.62
C ARG A 337 -11.92 29.93 14.28
N PRO A 338 -13.22 29.63 14.06
CA PRO A 338 -13.90 28.52 14.72
C PRO A 338 -13.37 27.14 14.32
N ALA A 339 -12.65 27.01 13.20
CA ALA A 339 -12.13 25.72 12.74
C ALA A 339 -10.99 25.14 13.58
N GLY A 340 -10.32 25.94 14.42
CA GLY A 340 -9.16 25.47 15.20
C GLY A 340 -9.49 24.31 16.15
N ALA A 341 -10.64 24.36 16.85
CA ALA A 341 -11.08 23.30 17.77
C ALA A 341 -11.45 21.99 17.05
N PRO A 342 -12.33 21.97 16.03
CA PRO A 342 -12.67 20.73 15.34
C PRO A 342 -11.49 20.13 14.54
N LEU A 343 -10.56 20.94 14.03
CA LEU A 343 -9.33 20.42 13.41
C LEU A 343 -8.45 19.65 14.41
N ARG A 344 -8.32 20.16 15.64
CA ARG A 344 -7.62 19.49 16.73
C ARG A 344 -8.32 18.18 17.12
N GLU A 345 -9.63 18.24 17.30
CA GLU A 345 -10.47 17.09 17.66
C GLU A 345 -10.39 15.97 16.59
N ALA A 346 -10.43 16.33 15.30
CA ALA A 346 -10.27 15.39 14.20
C ALA A 346 -8.89 14.68 14.20
N ALA A 347 -7.83 15.44 14.48
CA ALA A 347 -6.48 14.88 14.58
C ALA A 347 -6.35 13.96 15.80
N ASP A 348 -6.90 14.37 16.94
CA ASP A 348 -6.87 13.61 18.19
C ASP A 348 -7.57 12.24 18.01
N LEU A 349 -8.79 12.22 17.45
CA LEU A 349 -9.56 10.98 17.20
C LEU A 349 -8.82 9.98 16.29
N ARG A 350 -8.19 10.49 15.21
CA ARG A 350 -7.43 9.66 14.26
C ARG A 350 -6.17 9.06 14.90
N GLU A 351 -5.41 9.88 15.60
CA GLU A 351 -4.15 9.46 16.21
C GLU A 351 -4.38 8.53 17.42
N GLU A 352 -5.40 8.78 18.25
CA GLU A 352 -5.77 7.91 19.36
C GLU A 352 -6.18 6.52 18.89
N THR A 353 -6.98 6.46 17.81
CA THR A 353 -7.33 5.21 17.15
C THR A 353 -6.10 4.47 16.67
N GLN A 354 -5.23 5.13 15.91
CA GLN A 354 -4.00 4.52 15.38
C GLN A 354 -3.07 4.02 16.51
N ASN A 355 -2.89 4.82 17.56
CA ASN A 355 -2.06 4.47 18.71
C ASN A 355 -2.61 3.25 19.45
N ALA A 356 -3.93 3.19 19.65
CA ALA A 356 -4.57 2.06 20.30
C ALA A 356 -4.47 0.77 19.46
N THR A 357 -4.65 0.86 18.14
CA THR A 357 -4.46 -0.27 17.21
C THR A 357 -3.02 -0.78 17.21
N VAL A 358 -2.04 0.12 17.19
CA VAL A 358 -0.61 -0.26 17.25
C VAL A 358 -0.27 -0.92 18.58
N ASN A 359 -0.75 -0.37 19.70
CA ASN A 359 -0.55 -0.96 21.02
C ASN A 359 -1.15 -2.38 21.10
N PHE A 360 -2.36 -2.60 20.58
CA PHE A 360 -2.96 -3.93 20.54
C PHE A 360 -2.11 -4.92 19.72
N LYS A 361 -1.66 -4.54 18.52
CA LYS A 361 -0.76 -5.34 17.68
C LYS A 361 0.53 -5.71 18.41
N GLU A 362 1.11 -4.76 19.14
CA GLU A 362 2.32 -4.98 19.94
C GLU A 362 2.07 -5.99 21.07
N GLN A 363 0.94 -5.91 21.77
CA GLN A 363 0.58 -6.90 22.81
C GLN A 363 0.36 -8.31 22.24
N CYS A 364 -0.10 -8.42 20.98
CA CYS A 364 -0.15 -9.68 20.24
C CYS A 364 1.25 -10.23 19.88
N GLY A 365 2.31 -9.44 20.03
CA GLY A 365 3.66 -9.80 19.58
C GLY A 365 3.81 -9.73 18.06
N LEU A 366 2.97 -8.93 17.39
CA LEU A 366 2.93 -8.80 15.95
C LEU A 366 3.42 -7.41 15.52
N PRO A 367 4.03 -7.28 14.33
CA PRO A 367 4.47 -5.98 13.81
C PRO A 367 3.27 -5.08 13.47
N PRO A 368 3.43 -3.74 13.42
CA PRO A 368 2.34 -2.80 13.11
C PRO A 368 1.64 -3.06 11.76
N VAL A 369 2.34 -3.66 10.79
CA VAL A 369 1.80 -4.05 9.47
C VAL A 369 0.87 -5.27 9.54
N ALA A 370 0.85 -6.00 10.66
CA ALA A 370 0.01 -7.17 10.82
C ALA A 370 -1.48 -6.81 10.70
N LYS A 371 -2.25 -7.72 10.09
CA LYS A 371 -3.70 -7.56 9.98
C LYS A 371 -4.38 -7.86 11.32
N LEU A 372 -5.49 -7.19 11.61
CA LEU A 372 -6.27 -7.42 12.83
C LEU A 372 -6.73 -8.87 12.99
N LYS A 373 -7.04 -9.57 11.89
CA LYS A 373 -7.32 -11.01 11.89
C LYS A 373 -6.17 -11.85 12.49
N GLN A 374 -4.92 -11.51 12.19
CA GLN A 374 -3.76 -12.23 12.75
C GLN A 374 -3.62 -11.96 14.25
N CYS A 375 -3.98 -10.75 14.69
CA CYS A 375 -4.00 -10.37 16.09
C CYS A 375 -5.06 -11.16 16.86
N ILE A 376 -6.26 -11.32 16.28
CA ILE A 376 -7.31 -12.18 16.83
C ILE A 376 -6.86 -13.64 16.90
N GLN A 377 -6.24 -14.19 15.87
CA GLN A 377 -5.70 -15.56 15.91
C GLN A 377 -4.64 -15.74 17.03
N SER A 378 -3.75 -14.76 17.20
CA SER A 378 -2.79 -14.77 18.31
C SER A 378 -3.44 -14.61 19.68
N LEU A 379 -4.57 -13.92 19.76
CA LEU A 379 -5.33 -13.73 20.99
C LEU A 379 -6.09 -15.03 21.34
N THR A 380 -6.75 -15.67 20.37
CA THR A 380 -7.49 -16.93 20.56
C THR A 380 -6.57 -18.05 21.03
N THR A 381 -5.38 -18.21 20.44
CA THR A 381 -4.40 -19.23 20.88
C THR A 381 -3.97 -19.05 22.33
N ARG A 382 -3.97 -17.82 22.86
CA ARG A 382 -3.67 -17.53 24.27
C ARG A 382 -4.88 -17.64 25.21
N LEU A 383 -6.08 -17.74 24.64
CA LEU A 383 -7.34 -17.96 25.37
C LEU A 383 -7.77 -19.43 25.38
N GLN A 384 -7.15 -20.30 24.57
CA GLN A 384 -7.43 -21.74 24.57
C GLN A 384 -6.92 -22.40 25.86
N THR A 385 -7.79 -23.17 26.52
CA THR A 385 -7.44 -24.02 27.67
C THR A 385 -7.45 -25.50 27.24
N SER A 386 -6.68 -26.35 27.93
CA SER A 386 -6.41 -27.72 27.46
C SER A 386 -7.66 -28.61 27.37
N GLU A 387 -8.72 -28.33 28.12
CA GLU A 387 -10.07 -28.92 27.99
C GLU A 387 -11.15 -28.00 28.58
N GLY A 388 -11.54 -26.93 27.87
CA GLY A 388 -12.58 -26.00 28.33
C GLY A 388 -13.00 -24.95 27.28
N PRO A 389 -14.09 -24.20 27.51
CA PRO A 389 -14.49 -23.08 26.64
C PRO A 389 -13.37 -22.01 26.58
N PRO A 390 -13.31 -21.22 25.50
CA PRO A 390 -12.30 -20.17 25.38
C PRO A 390 -12.36 -19.22 26.57
N GLY A 391 -11.18 -18.78 27.05
CA GLY A 391 -11.04 -17.89 28.19
C GLY A 391 -11.61 -16.48 28.00
N ALA A 392 -12.20 -16.18 26.84
CA ALA A 392 -13.04 -15.01 26.63
C ALA A 392 -14.11 -15.30 25.58
N SER A 393 -15.26 -14.64 25.69
CA SER A 393 -16.38 -14.73 24.74
C SER A 393 -16.62 -13.40 24.02
N LEU A 394 -16.92 -13.47 22.73
CA LEU A 394 -17.36 -12.34 21.93
C LEU A 394 -18.77 -11.91 22.35
N ALA A 395 -18.92 -10.64 22.72
CA ALA A 395 -20.19 -9.98 22.99
C ALA A 395 -20.31 -8.73 22.11
N MET A 396 -21.39 -8.64 21.34
CA MET A 396 -21.69 -7.45 20.55
C MET A 396 -22.35 -6.40 21.44
N ARG A 397 -21.61 -5.36 21.85
CA ARG A 397 -22.15 -4.25 22.65
C ARG A 397 -22.31 -3.04 21.76
N GLU A 398 -23.56 -2.61 21.57
CA GLU A 398 -23.91 -1.45 20.74
C GLU A 398 -23.34 -1.54 19.31
N GLY A 399 -23.24 -2.76 18.78
CA GLY A 399 -22.70 -3.04 17.43
C GLY A 399 -21.18 -3.20 17.36
N TYR A 400 -20.45 -3.15 18.48
CA TYR A 400 -18.99 -3.31 18.54
C TYR A 400 -18.58 -4.67 19.12
N PRO A 401 -17.53 -5.33 18.57
CA PRO A 401 -17.09 -6.66 19.01
C PRO A 401 -16.25 -6.57 20.29
N CYS A 402 -16.86 -6.72 21.46
CA CYS A 402 -16.16 -6.73 22.75
C CYS A 402 -15.82 -8.17 23.18
N LEU A 403 -14.72 -8.36 23.92
CA LEU A 403 -14.32 -9.67 24.42
C LEU A 403 -14.45 -9.71 25.95
N GLU A 404 -15.34 -10.54 26.45
CA GLU A 404 -15.60 -10.68 27.88
C GLU A 404 -14.76 -11.84 28.45
N PRO A 405 -13.88 -11.61 29.43
CA PRO A 405 -13.05 -12.66 30.01
C PRO A 405 -13.90 -13.68 30.78
N VAL A 406 -13.63 -14.97 30.54
CA VAL A 406 -14.28 -16.11 31.21
C VAL A 406 -13.28 -16.78 32.15
N GLY A 407 -13.51 -16.66 33.46
CA GLY A 407 -12.67 -17.27 34.48
C GLY A 407 -11.35 -16.54 34.79
N ASN A 408 -10.44 -17.22 35.46
CA ASN A 408 -9.15 -16.66 35.86
C ASN A 408 -8.11 -16.80 34.74
N LEU A 409 -7.75 -15.66 34.13
CA LEU A 409 -6.76 -15.58 33.06
C LEU A 409 -5.37 -15.17 33.59
N PRO A 410 -4.27 -15.65 32.96
CA PRO A 410 -2.92 -15.16 33.21
C PRO A 410 -2.81 -13.64 33.01
N ASP A 411 -1.93 -12.99 33.78
CA ASP A 411 -1.74 -11.52 33.71
C ASP A 411 -1.35 -11.03 32.31
N SER A 412 -0.60 -11.83 31.55
CA SER A 412 -0.25 -11.54 30.16
C SER A 412 -1.47 -11.51 29.24
N THR A 413 -2.44 -12.39 29.45
CA THR A 413 -3.67 -12.48 28.66
C THR A 413 -4.66 -11.37 29.06
N ARG A 414 -4.72 -11.01 30.35
CA ARG A 414 -5.51 -9.87 30.83
C ARG A 414 -5.02 -8.54 30.26
N LYS A 415 -3.70 -8.32 30.19
CA LYS A 415 -3.11 -7.13 29.55
C LYS A 415 -3.43 -7.05 28.06
N LEU A 416 -3.42 -8.19 27.37
CA LEU A 416 -3.79 -8.27 25.96
C LEU A 416 -5.28 -7.94 25.73
N LEU A 417 -6.19 -8.47 26.56
CA LEU A 417 -7.62 -8.13 26.50
C LEU A 417 -7.87 -6.65 26.81
N SER A 418 -7.17 -6.08 27.80
CA SER A 418 -7.28 -4.64 28.09
C SER A 418 -6.81 -3.75 26.92
N ALA A 419 -5.77 -4.17 26.19
CA ALA A 419 -5.34 -3.47 24.98
C ALA A 419 -6.36 -3.59 23.83
N TYR A 420 -7.02 -4.74 23.71
CA TYR A 420 -8.13 -4.94 22.78
C TYR A 420 -9.30 -4.00 23.12
N ASP A 421 -9.74 -3.95 24.38
CA ASP A 421 -10.83 -3.08 24.82
C ASP A 421 -10.52 -1.59 24.60
N THR A 422 -9.26 -1.19 24.83
CA THR A 422 -8.79 0.18 24.57
C THR A 422 -8.87 0.49 23.07
N MET A 423 -8.49 -0.46 22.20
CA MET A 423 -8.60 -0.30 20.75
C MET A 423 -10.05 -0.20 20.29
N ILE A 424 -10.95 -1.06 20.80
CA ILE A 424 -12.39 -0.98 20.49
C ILE A 424 -12.97 0.37 20.94
N SER A 425 -12.62 0.84 22.14
CA SER A 425 -13.08 2.13 22.68
C SER A 425 -12.63 3.31 21.82
N ALA A 426 -11.38 3.32 21.35
CA ALA A 426 -10.85 4.38 20.48
C ALA A 426 -11.54 4.40 19.11
N HIS A 427 -11.73 3.22 18.48
CA HIS A 427 -12.47 3.12 17.22
C HIS A 427 -13.93 3.56 17.37
N ARG A 428 -14.57 3.21 18.48
CA ARG A 428 -15.93 3.66 18.79
C ARG A 428 -16.00 5.19 18.90
N GLN A 429 -15.11 5.80 19.66
CA GLN A 429 -15.06 7.26 19.80
C GLN A 429 -14.85 7.97 18.45
N LEU A 430 -13.99 7.43 17.58
CA LEU A 430 -13.82 7.94 16.23
C LEU A 430 -15.12 7.84 15.41
N ILE A 431 -15.77 6.67 15.44
CA ILE A 431 -16.99 6.42 14.63
C ILE A 431 -18.16 7.30 15.07
N GLU A 432 -18.36 7.45 16.39
CA GLU A 432 -19.48 8.22 16.96
C GLU A 432 -19.30 9.73 16.79
N ASN A 433 -18.07 10.25 16.90
CA ASN A 433 -17.82 11.69 16.88
C ASN A 433 -17.44 12.25 15.51
N ALA A 434 -16.96 11.41 14.58
CA ALA A 434 -16.42 11.89 13.30
C ALA A 434 -17.40 12.72 12.47
N ASP A 435 -18.69 12.37 12.40
CA ASP A 435 -19.66 13.13 11.59
C ASP A 435 -19.89 14.54 12.15
N SER A 436 -20.00 14.67 13.48
CA SER A 436 -20.20 15.97 14.12
C SER A 436 -19.01 16.90 13.92
N VAL A 437 -17.79 16.35 14.07
CA VAL A 437 -16.55 17.09 13.82
C VAL A 437 -16.42 17.45 12.34
N GLN A 438 -16.76 16.52 11.45
CA GLN A 438 -16.73 16.74 10.01
C GLN A 438 -17.69 17.86 9.58
N GLU A 439 -18.91 17.89 10.10
CA GLU A 439 -19.87 18.94 9.76
C GLU A 439 -19.39 20.32 10.24
N ARG A 440 -18.79 20.40 11.43
CA ARG A 440 -18.19 21.64 11.93
C ARG A 440 -17.04 22.15 11.05
N ILE A 441 -16.19 21.25 10.55
CA ILE A 441 -15.12 21.62 9.60
C ILE A 441 -15.73 22.06 8.25
N SER A 442 -16.72 21.31 7.77
CA SER A 442 -17.36 21.54 6.48
C SER A 442 -18.19 22.83 6.46
N GLN A 443 -18.78 23.22 7.59
CA GLN A 443 -19.48 24.50 7.76
C GLN A 443 -18.50 25.66 7.59
N VAL A 444 -17.36 25.65 8.29
CA VAL A 444 -16.33 26.70 8.17
C VAL A 444 -15.75 26.75 6.75
N HIS A 445 -15.58 25.58 6.11
CA HIS A 445 -15.19 25.52 4.69
C HIS A 445 -16.23 26.19 3.78
N ARG A 446 -17.52 25.91 3.98
CA ARG A 446 -18.61 26.45 3.17
C ARG A 446 -18.72 27.97 3.31
N GLU A 447 -18.67 28.47 4.55
CA GLU A 447 -18.66 29.91 4.86
C GLU A 447 -17.41 30.61 4.28
N GLY A 448 -16.23 29.97 4.34
CA GLY A 448 -15.03 30.49 3.71
C GLY A 448 -15.14 30.58 2.18
N MET A 449 -15.78 29.59 1.54
CA MET A 449 -15.98 29.54 0.09
C MET A 449 -16.93 30.62 -0.43
N GLU A 450 -17.84 31.17 0.39
CA GLU A 450 -18.70 32.29 -0.01
C GLU A 450 -17.89 33.54 -0.40
N PHE A 451 -16.68 33.67 0.17
CA PHE A 451 -15.78 34.78 -0.12
C PHE A 451 -14.88 34.57 -1.34
N HIS A 452 -14.91 33.40 -1.98
CA HIS A 452 -14.02 33.08 -3.11
C HIS A 452 -14.15 34.09 -4.26
N GLU A 453 -15.37 34.39 -4.68
CA GLU A 453 -15.66 35.30 -5.80
C GLU A 453 -15.36 36.77 -5.48
N ASP A 454 -15.58 37.18 -4.22
CA ASP A 454 -15.38 38.56 -3.76
C ASP A 454 -13.98 38.79 -3.15
N LEU A 455 -13.12 37.76 -3.14
CA LEU A 455 -11.76 37.83 -2.57
C LEU A 455 -10.93 39.00 -3.14
N PRO A 456 -10.91 39.27 -4.46
CA PRO A 456 -10.16 40.40 -5.01
C PRO A 456 -10.65 41.75 -4.46
N ARG A 457 -11.97 41.91 -4.26
CA ARG A 457 -12.56 43.14 -3.70
C ARG A 457 -12.24 43.30 -2.21
N LEU A 458 -12.22 42.21 -1.45
CA LEU A 458 -11.85 42.22 -0.03
C LEU A 458 -10.39 42.60 0.19
N VAL A 459 -9.50 42.07 -0.65
CA VAL A 459 -8.07 42.44 -0.66
C VAL A 459 -7.88 43.93 -0.95
N GLU A 460 -8.61 44.47 -1.93
CA GLU A 460 -8.56 45.89 -2.28
C GLU A 460 -9.11 46.78 -1.16
N LYS A 461 -10.22 46.37 -0.53
CA LYS A 461 -10.85 47.06 0.60
C LYS A 461 -9.94 47.17 1.82
N GLU A 462 -9.13 46.16 2.09
CA GLU A 462 -8.11 46.16 3.15
C GLU A 462 -6.80 46.86 2.73
N GLY A 463 -6.73 47.39 1.51
CA GLY A 463 -5.58 48.15 1.00
C GLY A 463 -4.32 47.31 0.76
N LEU A 464 -4.45 45.98 0.66
CA LEU A 464 -3.34 45.06 0.43
C LEU A 464 -2.90 45.13 -1.04
N LYS A 465 -1.59 45.36 -1.28
CA LYS A 465 -1.01 45.48 -2.64
C LYS A 465 0.26 44.66 -2.80
N GLY A 466 0.55 44.24 -4.03
CA GLY A 466 1.77 43.52 -4.39
C GLY A 466 1.93 42.22 -3.60
N ARG A 467 3.10 42.00 -2.99
CA ARG A 467 3.42 40.77 -2.23
C ARG A 467 2.43 40.45 -1.10
N LYS A 468 1.83 41.47 -0.45
CA LYS A 468 0.87 41.26 0.65
C LYS A 468 -0.47 40.71 0.14
N GLN A 469 -0.89 41.15 -1.05
CA GLN A 469 -2.09 40.65 -1.73
C GLN A 469 -1.88 39.19 -2.15
N SER A 470 -0.75 38.86 -2.79
CA SER A 470 -0.44 37.47 -3.18
C SER A 470 -0.45 36.54 -1.96
N LYS A 471 0.19 36.95 -0.87
CA LYS A 471 0.21 36.18 0.38
C LYS A 471 -1.18 35.98 1.01
N ALA A 472 -2.06 36.97 0.92
CA ALA A 472 -3.43 36.87 1.42
C ALA A 472 -4.25 35.85 0.63
N VAL A 473 -4.14 35.87 -0.70
CA VAL A 473 -4.79 34.89 -1.60
C VAL A 473 -4.24 33.49 -1.36
N GLU A 474 -2.92 33.32 -1.28
CA GLU A 474 -2.27 32.04 -0.95
C GLU A 474 -2.72 31.50 0.42
N SER A 475 -2.85 32.36 1.43
CA SER A 475 -3.28 31.98 2.77
C SER A 475 -4.75 31.56 2.80
N PHE A 476 -5.60 32.22 2.02
CA PHE A 476 -7.00 31.83 1.84
C PHE A 476 -7.10 30.46 1.15
N THR A 477 -6.42 30.27 0.01
CA THR A 477 -6.39 28.99 -0.72
C THR A 477 -5.88 27.85 0.16
N TRP A 478 -4.81 28.08 0.93
CA TRP A 478 -4.30 27.11 1.89
C TRP A 478 -5.35 26.71 2.92
N ASN A 479 -6.07 27.68 3.51
CA ASN A 479 -7.06 27.40 4.53
C ASN A 479 -8.22 26.56 4.00
N ILE A 480 -8.73 26.89 2.81
CA ILE A 480 -9.79 26.11 2.15
C ILE A 480 -9.33 24.68 1.88
N THR A 481 -8.13 24.50 1.31
CA THR A 481 -7.57 23.17 1.02
C THR A 481 -7.35 22.35 2.29
N VAL A 482 -6.83 22.95 3.36
CA VAL A 482 -6.65 22.28 4.66
C VAL A 482 -7.97 21.81 5.24
N LEU A 483 -9.00 22.66 5.26
CA LEU A 483 -10.31 22.31 5.80
C LEU A 483 -10.93 21.14 5.04
N LYS A 484 -10.88 21.16 3.70
CA LYS A 484 -11.35 20.06 2.86
C LYS A 484 -10.56 18.78 3.10
N GLY A 485 -9.23 18.86 3.09
CA GLY A 485 -8.35 17.71 3.28
C GLY A 485 -8.53 17.05 4.64
N GLN A 486 -8.66 17.82 5.72
CA GLN A 486 -8.88 17.27 7.06
C GLN A 486 -10.27 16.63 7.21
N SER A 487 -11.30 17.22 6.59
CA SER A 487 -12.64 16.63 6.50
C SER A 487 -12.61 15.27 5.78
N ASP A 488 -11.93 15.20 4.63
CA ASP A 488 -11.81 13.97 3.83
C ASP A 488 -11.00 12.88 4.56
N LEU A 489 -9.91 13.25 5.23
CA LEU A 489 -9.10 12.33 6.04
C LEU A 489 -9.88 11.75 7.22
N LEU A 490 -10.71 12.55 7.89
CA LEU A 490 -11.55 12.08 8.99
C LEU A 490 -12.64 11.12 8.49
N ARG A 491 -13.25 11.42 7.34
CA ARG A 491 -14.23 10.54 6.66
C ARG A 491 -13.61 9.20 6.29
N GLY A 492 -12.41 9.20 5.71
CA GLY A 492 -11.66 7.98 5.38
C GLY A 492 -11.36 7.16 6.63
N ALA A 493 -10.83 7.80 7.69
CA ALA A 493 -10.53 7.12 8.95
C ALA A 493 -11.77 6.49 9.59
N LYS A 494 -12.94 7.14 9.54
CA LYS A 494 -14.21 6.57 10.00
C LYS A 494 -14.58 5.32 9.20
N ALA A 495 -14.48 5.37 7.87
CA ALA A 495 -14.79 4.22 7.01
C ALA A 495 -13.86 3.02 7.30
N ASP A 496 -12.56 3.28 7.44
CA ASP A 496 -11.56 2.27 7.80
C ASP A 496 -11.80 1.66 9.18
N ALA A 497 -12.22 2.48 10.15
CA ALA A 497 -12.58 2.02 11.49
C ALA A 497 -13.83 1.12 11.46
N GLN A 498 -14.86 1.48 10.68
CA GLN A 498 -16.04 0.65 10.51
C GLN A 498 -15.72 -0.70 9.86
N ASP A 499 -14.88 -0.71 8.82
CA ASP A 499 -14.44 -1.96 8.20
C ASP A 499 -13.61 -2.81 9.18
N SER A 500 -12.71 -2.18 9.94
CA SER A 500 -11.93 -2.84 10.98
C SER A 500 -12.82 -3.52 12.03
N MET A 501 -13.91 -2.87 12.49
CA MET A 501 -14.86 -3.46 13.43
C MET A 501 -15.58 -4.68 12.84
N ARG A 502 -15.99 -4.61 11.56
CA ARG A 502 -16.60 -5.75 10.86
C ARG A 502 -15.63 -6.91 10.72
N GLN A 503 -14.39 -6.63 10.32
CA GLN A 503 -13.35 -7.65 10.17
C GLN A 503 -13.00 -8.31 11.52
N LEU A 504 -12.98 -7.55 12.61
CA LEU A 504 -12.76 -8.08 13.96
C LEU A 504 -13.88 -9.01 14.40
N ALA A 505 -15.15 -8.63 14.20
CA ALA A 505 -16.29 -9.48 14.52
C ALA A 505 -16.21 -10.82 13.77
N LEU A 506 -16.02 -10.77 12.45
CA LEU A 506 -15.86 -11.98 11.60
C LEU A 506 -14.65 -12.83 12.00
N ALA A 507 -13.53 -12.20 12.40
CA ALA A 507 -12.35 -12.92 12.85
C ALA A 507 -12.58 -13.62 14.19
N CYS A 508 -13.26 -12.98 15.13
CA CYS A 508 -13.63 -13.56 16.43
C CYS A 508 -14.60 -14.74 16.26
N GLU A 509 -15.59 -14.60 15.37
CA GLU A 509 -16.51 -15.70 15.00
C GLU A 509 -15.77 -16.89 14.38
N ALA A 510 -14.92 -16.63 13.38
CA ALA A 510 -14.13 -17.67 12.72
C ALA A 510 -13.15 -18.39 13.67
N CYS A 511 -12.79 -17.74 14.78
CA CYS A 511 -11.92 -18.31 15.81
C CYS A 511 -12.70 -19.02 16.94
N GLY A 512 -14.02 -19.16 16.81
CA GLY A 512 -14.86 -19.89 17.77
C GLY A 512 -14.99 -19.19 19.13
N LEU A 513 -14.85 -17.86 19.18
CA LEU A 513 -15.04 -17.07 20.41
C LEU A 513 -16.51 -16.77 20.71
N THR A 514 -17.46 -17.24 19.90
CA THR A 514 -18.89 -17.03 20.11
C THR A 514 -19.46 -17.99 21.15
N THR A 515 -20.39 -17.50 21.98
CA THR A 515 -21.16 -18.33 22.90
C THR A 515 -22.22 -19.16 22.16
N PRO A 516 -22.57 -20.38 22.63
CA PRO A 516 -23.55 -21.26 21.98
C PRO A 516 -25.01 -20.76 21.97
N LEU A 517 -25.30 -19.49 22.30
CA LEU A 517 -26.66 -19.02 22.61
C LEU A 517 -27.24 -17.92 21.71
N ASP A 518 -26.49 -17.37 20.74
CA ASP A 518 -27.03 -16.38 19.80
C ASP A 518 -27.17 -16.94 18.38
N ILE A 519 -28.01 -17.97 18.23
CA ILE A 519 -28.67 -18.27 16.95
C ILE A 519 -30.11 -17.78 17.07
N GLN A 520 -30.29 -16.46 17.07
CA GLN A 520 -31.56 -15.83 16.70
C GLN A 520 -31.27 -14.63 15.80
N TYR A 521 -30.85 -14.93 14.57
CA TYR A 521 -31.06 -13.99 13.47
C TYR A 521 -32.41 -14.32 12.82
N THR A 522 -33.41 -13.52 13.13
CA THR A 522 -34.61 -13.37 12.30
C THR A 522 -34.18 -12.84 10.92
N PRO A 523 -34.62 -13.46 9.80
CA PRO A 523 -34.34 -12.90 8.49
C PRO A 523 -35.19 -11.63 8.31
N HIS A 524 -34.54 -10.48 8.13
CA HIS A 524 -35.19 -9.33 7.54
C HIS A 524 -35.56 -9.70 6.09
N THR A 525 -36.86 -9.87 5.88
CA THR A 525 -37.52 -9.94 4.58
C THR A 525 -37.17 -8.70 3.75
N ALA A 526 -36.58 -8.93 2.58
CA ALA A 526 -36.61 -7.96 1.49
C ALA A 526 -38.07 -7.70 1.09
N PRO A 527 -38.48 -6.47 0.73
CA PRO A 527 -39.79 -6.25 0.14
C PRO A 527 -39.80 -6.82 -1.29
N ASP A 528 -40.51 -7.93 -1.45
CA ASP A 528 -40.93 -8.48 -2.74
C ASP A 528 -41.85 -7.48 -3.45
N HIS A 529 -41.36 -6.84 -4.51
CA HIS A 529 -42.21 -6.26 -5.53
C HIS A 529 -42.60 -7.35 -6.55
N SER A 530 -43.58 -8.17 -6.17
CA SER A 530 -44.35 -8.96 -7.13
C SER A 530 -45.81 -9.01 -6.70
N ALA A 531 -46.58 -8.01 -7.12
CA ALA A 531 -48.04 -8.04 -7.03
C ALA A 531 -48.61 -9.02 -8.06
N PRO A 532 -49.54 -9.92 -7.69
CA PRO A 532 -50.21 -10.80 -8.62
C PRO A 532 -51.43 -10.11 -9.24
N CYS A 533 -51.31 -9.68 -10.50
CA CYS A 533 -52.48 -9.24 -11.27
C CYS A 533 -53.32 -10.45 -11.69
N ARG A 534 -54.45 -10.64 -11.01
CA ARG A 534 -55.57 -11.47 -11.48
C ARG A 534 -56.06 -10.95 -12.83
N ARG A 535 -55.91 -11.75 -13.89
CA ARG A 535 -56.70 -11.57 -15.13
C ARG A 535 -58.09 -12.15 -14.91
N GLY A 536 -59.05 -11.27 -14.65
CA GLY A 536 -60.46 -11.52 -14.93
C GLY A 536 -60.71 -11.33 -16.42
N SER A 537 -61.33 -12.33 -17.02
CA SER A 537 -61.89 -12.27 -18.38
C SER A 537 -63.20 -11.48 -18.35
N THR A 538 -63.29 -10.36 -19.07
CA THR A 538 -64.53 -9.91 -19.69
C THR A 538 -64.24 -8.98 -20.86
N ALA A 539 -65.04 -9.16 -21.90
CA ALA A 539 -64.93 -8.62 -23.25
C ALA A 539 -65.38 -7.15 -23.38
N GLN A 540 -65.18 -6.63 -24.61
CA GLN A 540 -65.69 -5.36 -25.18
C GLN A 540 -64.97 -4.11 -24.67
N GLY A 541 -64.56 -3.13 -25.46
CA GLY A 541 -64.84 -2.78 -26.84
C GLY A 541 -64.72 -1.25 -26.95
N ASN A 542 -64.19 -0.77 -28.08
CA ASN A 542 -64.26 0.61 -28.58
C ASN A 542 -63.42 1.72 -27.92
N GLY A 543 -62.53 2.29 -28.74
CA GLY A 543 -62.70 3.68 -29.16
C GLY A 543 -61.66 4.69 -28.66
N ARG A 544 -60.84 5.17 -29.62
CA ARG A 544 -60.38 6.57 -29.88
C ARG A 544 -60.41 7.54 -28.69
N ILE A 545 -59.37 8.31 -28.42
CA ILE A 545 -58.59 9.20 -29.32
C ILE A 545 -57.12 9.17 -28.92
#